data_AF-K1XIF9-F1
#
_entry.id   AF-K1XIF9-F1
#
_cell.length_a   1.000
_cell.length_b   1.000
_cell.length_c   1.000
_cell.angle_alpha   90.00
_cell.angle_beta   90.00
_cell.angle_gamma   90.00
#
_symmetry.space_group_name_H-M   'P 1'
#
loop_
_entity.id
_entity.type
_entity.pdbx_description
1 polymer ?
#
loop_
_entity_poly.entity_id
_entity_poly.type
_entity_poly.pdbx_seq_one_letter_code
_entity_poly.pdbx_strand_id
1 'polypeptide(L)'
;MDPSLLCKAFFVLGSAVNIGGTLIPSFREQIMNYGSRGTPSTTSPQKQEKQPLNFFEYISSIQVPHTWFTHYYMVSVLSSIFWGYQIYNHGPAIEVLAAYTTRKDGTMTVNQVFLAWTLMAIQGSRRLYESITLTKPSQSKMWVGLWLIGMAYYAIMGISVWIEGSAVLDHDGRWGSLLQFGNPSAKTLTAVPLFLLASLAQHDCHVYLASLKKLCALIMPASV
;
A
#
# COMPACT_ATOMS: atom_id res chain seq x y z
N MET A 1 -5.74 -16.69 -17.86
CA MET A 1 -4.76 -15.60 -18.00
C MET A 1 -3.65 -15.84 -17.00
N ASP A 2 -2.39 -15.65 -17.36
CA ASP A 2 -1.26 -15.83 -16.45
C ASP A 2 -1.36 -14.81 -15.29
N PRO A 3 -1.49 -15.26 -14.02
CA PRO A 3 -1.55 -14.38 -12.86
C PRO A 3 -0.35 -13.43 -12.77
N SER A 4 0.84 -13.88 -13.20
CA SER A 4 2.06 -13.07 -13.20
C SER A 4 1.92 -11.86 -14.13
N LEU A 5 1.33 -12.05 -15.31
CA LEU A 5 1.12 -10.99 -16.29
C LEU A 5 0.12 -9.96 -15.76
N LEU A 6 -0.94 -10.41 -15.09
CA LEU A 6 -1.94 -9.52 -14.50
C LEU A 6 -1.33 -8.63 -13.41
N CYS A 7 -0.53 -9.21 -12.50
CA CYS A 7 0.20 -8.47 -11.47
C CYS A 7 1.17 -7.45 -12.10
N LYS A 8 1.95 -7.87 -13.10
CA LYS A 8 2.89 -6.97 -13.81
C LYS A 8 2.16 -5.81 -14.49
N ALA A 9 1.08 -6.10 -15.21
CA ALA A 9 0.28 -5.07 -15.87
C ALA A 9 -0.28 -4.07 -14.85
N PHE A 10 -0.81 -4.56 -13.72
CA PHE A 10 -1.30 -3.71 -12.64
C PHE A 10 -0.22 -2.77 -12.10
N PHE A 11 0.97 -3.26 -11.78
CA PHE A 11 2.05 -2.41 -11.26
C PHE A 11 2.61 -1.46 -12.31
N VAL A 12 2.78 -1.89 -13.56
CA VAL A 12 3.26 -1.02 -14.63
C VAL A 12 2.28 0.11 -14.90
N LEU A 13 0.98 -0.20 -15.00
CA LEU A 13 -0.06 0.81 -15.17
C LEU A 13 -0.13 1.74 -13.95
N GLY A 14 -0.08 1.20 -12.73
CA GLY A 14 -0.06 1.99 -11.50
C GLY A 14 1.14 2.94 -11.43
N SER A 15 2.34 2.47 -11.78
CA SER A 15 3.55 3.30 -11.87
C SER A 15 3.42 4.37 -12.95
N ALA A 16 2.90 4.02 -14.13
CA ALA A 16 2.68 4.97 -15.22
C ALA A 16 1.68 6.06 -14.83
N VAL A 17 0.60 5.71 -14.11
CA VAL A 17 -0.38 6.68 -13.60
C VAL A 17 0.25 7.57 -12.52
N ASN A 18 1.05 7.02 -11.61
CA ASN A 18 1.71 7.82 -10.58
C ASN A 18 2.71 8.82 -11.18
N ILE A 19 3.52 8.39 -12.16
CA ILE A 19 4.48 9.26 -12.86
C ILE A 19 3.74 10.25 -13.76
N GLY A 20 2.75 9.80 -14.53
CA GLY A 20 1.94 10.67 -15.38
C GLY A 20 1.18 11.72 -14.57
N GLY A 21 0.67 11.34 -13.41
CA GLY A 21 -0.02 12.26 -12.51
C GLY A 21 0.89 13.36 -11.98
N THR A 22 2.18 13.09 -11.71
CA THR A 22 3.10 14.14 -11.26
C THR A 22 3.51 15.08 -12.40
N LEU A 23 3.48 14.60 -13.64
CA LEU A 23 3.86 15.36 -14.82
C LEU A 23 2.72 16.17 -15.43
N ILE A 24 1.45 15.78 -15.23
CA ILE A 24 0.27 16.45 -15.78
C ILE A 24 -0.39 17.34 -14.72
N PRO A 25 -0.29 18.68 -14.83
CA PRO A 25 -0.79 19.61 -13.80
C PRO A 25 -2.29 19.46 -13.52
N SER A 26 -3.10 19.25 -14.57
CA SER A 26 -4.56 19.09 -14.43
C SER A 26 -4.96 17.85 -13.63
N PHE A 27 -4.24 16.73 -13.79
CA PHE A 27 -4.47 15.51 -13.02
C PHE A 27 -4.00 15.68 -11.56
N ARG A 28 -2.86 16.35 -11.37
CA ARG A 28 -2.34 16.68 -10.05
C ARG A 28 -3.33 17.53 -9.25
N GLU A 29 -3.93 18.54 -9.87
CA GLU A 29 -4.84 19.48 -9.20
C GLU A 29 -6.20 18.87 -8.86
N GLN A 30 -6.76 18.04 -9.74
CA GLN A 30 -8.10 17.49 -9.55
C GLN A 30 -8.13 16.19 -8.74
N ILE A 31 -7.09 15.35 -8.85
CA ILE A 31 -7.11 13.98 -8.30
C ILE A 31 -6.06 13.78 -7.20
N MET A 32 -4.90 14.46 -7.27
CA MET A 32 -3.79 14.25 -6.31
C MET A 32 -3.63 15.35 -5.25
N ASN A 33 -4.32 16.49 -5.37
CA ASN A 33 -4.34 17.51 -4.33
C ASN A 33 -5.23 17.04 -3.16
N TYR A 34 -4.60 16.28 -2.28
CA TYR A 34 -5.17 15.76 -1.05
C TYR A 34 -4.22 16.08 0.13
N GLY A 35 -4.74 16.22 1.35
CA GLY A 35 -3.90 16.54 2.52
C GLY A 35 -3.66 18.04 2.71
N SER A 36 -2.48 18.38 3.22
CA SER A 36 -1.99 19.77 3.35
C SER A 36 -1.79 20.49 2.02
N ARG A 37 -1.99 19.79 0.89
CA ARG A 37 -1.89 20.31 -0.48
C ARG A 37 -3.25 20.71 -1.08
N GLY A 38 -4.34 20.48 -0.36
CA GLY A 38 -5.63 21.08 -0.72
C GLY A 38 -5.56 22.57 -0.47
N THR A 39 -5.62 23.39 -1.52
CA THR A 39 -5.79 24.84 -1.36
C THR A 39 -7.05 25.08 -0.54
N PRO A 40 -6.99 25.85 0.57
CA PRO A 40 -8.20 26.26 1.25
C PRO A 40 -9.04 27.03 0.23
N SER A 41 -10.24 26.54 -0.04
CA SER A 41 -11.23 27.28 -0.82
C SER A 41 -11.55 28.56 -0.05
N THR A 42 -10.82 29.64 -0.33
CA THR A 42 -11.25 30.99 0.01
C THR A 42 -12.41 31.32 -0.91
N THR A 43 -13.58 30.74 -0.63
CA THR A 43 -14.81 31.09 -1.30
C THR A 43 -15.50 32.15 -0.44
N SER A 44 -15.18 33.41 -0.75
CA SER A 44 -16.12 34.51 -0.54
C SER A 44 -17.49 34.10 -1.11
N PRO A 45 -18.61 34.48 -0.48
CA PRO A 45 -19.93 33.97 -0.82
C PRO A 45 -20.42 34.58 -2.13
N GLN A 46 -19.98 34.03 -3.27
CA GLN A 46 -20.48 34.42 -4.58
C GLN A 46 -21.18 33.23 -5.22
N LYS A 47 -22.48 33.15 -4.92
CA LYS A 47 -23.59 32.78 -5.82
C LYS A 47 -23.14 32.03 -7.09
N GLN A 48 -22.97 30.72 -7.02
CA GLN A 48 -22.78 29.88 -8.20
C GLN A 48 -24.05 29.10 -8.51
N GLU A 49 -24.55 29.39 -9.71
CA GLU A 49 -25.61 28.73 -10.45
C GLU A 49 -25.41 27.20 -10.50
N LYS A 50 -26.49 26.46 -10.29
CA LYS A 50 -26.52 24.99 -10.37
C LYS A 50 -26.37 24.56 -11.83
N GLN A 51 -25.15 24.35 -12.29
CA GLN A 51 -24.90 23.59 -13.53
C GLN A 51 -24.99 22.08 -13.24
N PRO A 52 -25.49 21.27 -14.18
CA PRO A 52 -25.58 19.82 -13.99
C PRO A 52 -24.17 19.23 -13.91
N LEU A 53 -23.86 18.63 -12.75
CA LEU A 53 -22.58 17.97 -12.50
C LEU A 53 -22.28 16.95 -13.61
N ASN A 54 -21.13 17.11 -14.28
CA ASN A 54 -20.64 16.08 -15.19
C ASN A 54 -20.36 14.79 -14.40
N PHE A 55 -20.56 13.61 -15.00
CA PHE A 55 -20.33 12.31 -14.33
C PHE A 55 -18.94 12.20 -13.68
N PHE A 56 -17.92 12.80 -14.32
CA PHE A 56 -16.56 12.91 -13.78
C PHE A 56 -16.48 13.77 -12.51
N GLU A 57 -17.26 14.84 -12.40
CA GLU A 57 -17.34 15.69 -11.20
C GLU A 57 -18.08 14.99 -10.06
N TYR A 58 -19.13 14.23 -10.38
CA TYR A 58 -19.83 13.39 -9.41
C TYR A 58 -18.89 12.32 -8.82
N ILE A 59 -18.16 11.60 -9.67
CA ILE A 59 -17.17 10.60 -9.21
C ILE A 59 -16.04 11.24 -8.41
N SER A 60 -15.57 12.43 -8.81
CA SER A 60 -14.50 13.17 -8.10
C SER A 60 -14.97 13.70 -6.74
N SER A 61 -16.27 13.95 -6.57
CA SER A 61 -16.86 14.44 -5.33
C SER A 61 -16.95 13.39 -4.21
N ILE A 62 -16.86 12.09 -4.56
CA ILE A 62 -16.89 11.01 -3.57
C ILE A 62 -15.52 10.93 -2.90
N GLN A 63 -15.43 11.55 -1.73
CA GLN A 63 -14.21 11.59 -0.94
C GLN A 63 -14.39 10.82 0.38
N VAL A 64 -13.39 10.02 0.74
CA VAL A 64 -13.34 9.25 1.98
C VAL A 64 -12.52 9.97 3.06
N PRO A 65 -12.86 9.85 4.35
CA PRO A 65 -12.08 10.46 5.43
C PRO A 65 -10.63 9.96 5.48
N HIS A 66 -9.70 10.81 5.91
CA HIS A 66 -8.29 10.43 6.09
C HIS A 66 -8.06 9.25 7.05
N THR A 67 -8.98 9.00 7.98
CA THR A 67 -8.92 7.86 8.91
C THR A 67 -9.01 6.51 8.19
N TRP A 68 -9.54 6.48 6.96
CA TRP A 68 -9.64 5.26 6.15
C TRP A 68 -8.29 4.80 5.59
N PHE A 69 -7.23 5.59 5.76
CA PHE A 69 -5.86 5.17 5.47
C PHE A 69 -5.46 3.92 6.26
N THR A 70 -6.01 3.75 7.47
CA THR A 70 -5.82 2.56 8.30
C THR A 70 -6.31 1.29 7.61
N HIS A 71 -7.35 1.38 6.76
CA HIS A 71 -7.88 0.23 6.03
C HIS A 71 -6.84 -0.40 5.09
N TYR A 72 -5.95 0.39 4.50
CA TYR A 72 -4.89 -0.15 3.65
C TYR A 72 -4.00 -1.13 4.41
N TYR A 73 -3.61 -0.77 5.62
CA TYR A 73 -2.77 -1.62 6.45
C TYR A 73 -3.54 -2.77 7.08
N MET A 74 -4.83 -2.58 7.40
CA MET A 74 -5.70 -3.70 7.78
C MET A 74 -5.76 -4.74 6.67
N VAL A 75 -6.00 -4.31 5.42
CA VAL A 75 -6.00 -5.21 4.25
C VAL A 75 -4.64 -5.88 4.08
N SER A 76 -3.53 -5.14 4.23
CA SER A 76 -2.18 -5.71 4.17
C SER A 76 -1.96 -6.81 5.22
N VAL A 77 -2.34 -6.55 6.48
CA VAL A 77 -2.15 -7.51 7.59
C VAL A 77 -3.06 -8.72 7.42
N LEU A 78 -4.34 -8.50 7.10
CA LEU A 78 -5.30 -9.57 6.83
C LEU A 78 -4.87 -10.43 5.64
N SER A 79 -4.35 -9.82 4.58
CA SER A 79 -3.78 -10.54 3.43
C SER A 79 -2.59 -11.40 3.86
N SER A 80 -1.67 -10.87 4.66
CA SER A 80 -0.54 -11.64 5.17
C SER A 80 -0.97 -12.82 6.04
N ILE A 81 -1.96 -12.63 6.92
CA ILE A 81 -2.55 -13.69 7.76
C ILE A 81 -3.23 -14.74 6.88
N PHE A 82 -4.04 -14.32 5.91
CA PHE A 82 -4.72 -15.21 4.97
C PHE A 82 -3.73 -16.12 4.26
N TRP A 83 -2.67 -15.56 3.68
CA TRP A 83 -1.67 -16.37 3.00
C TRP A 83 -0.91 -17.28 3.96
N GLY A 84 -0.54 -16.79 5.15
CA GLY A 84 0.09 -17.61 6.19
C GLY A 84 -0.78 -18.81 6.59
N TYR A 85 -2.09 -18.60 6.74
CA TYR A 85 -3.05 -19.66 7.03
C TYR A 85 -3.16 -20.67 5.88
N GLN A 86 -3.19 -20.19 4.63
CA GLN A 86 -3.24 -21.07 3.46
C GLN A 86 -1.97 -21.91 3.33
N ILE A 87 -0.80 -21.39 3.69
CA ILE A 87 0.46 -22.15 3.67
C ILE A 87 0.47 -23.21 4.76
N TYR A 88 0.08 -22.84 5.97
CA TYR A 88 0.07 -23.76 7.10
C TYR A 88 -0.86 -24.96 6.86
N ASN A 89 -2.03 -24.73 6.26
CA ASN A 89 -3.03 -25.76 6.01
C ASN A 89 -2.97 -26.39 4.60
N HIS A 90 -1.97 -26.03 3.78
CA HIS A 90 -1.92 -26.46 2.37
C HIS A 90 -3.24 -26.17 1.63
N GLY A 91 -3.74 -24.94 1.79
CA GLY A 91 -5.05 -24.54 1.33
C GLY A 91 -5.15 -24.36 -0.20
N PRO A 92 -6.38 -24.39 -0.72
CA PRO A 92 -6.66 -24.44 -2.16
C PRO A 92 -6.18 -23.19 -2.92
N ALA A 93 -6.00 -22.05 -2.24
CA ALA A 93 -5.53 -20.84 -2.92
C ALA A 93 -4.10 -20.97 -3.44
N ILE A 94 -3.22 -21.70 -2.72
CA ILE A 94 -1.85 -21.92 -3.20
C ILE A 94 -1.86 -22.95 -4.34
N GLU A 95 -2.69 -23.99 -4.25
CA GLU A 95 -2.84 -24.99 -5.33
C GLU A 95 -3.35 -24.36 -6.62
N VAL A 96 -4.38 -23.52 -6.51
CA VAL A 96 -4.90 -22.73 -7.63
C VAL A 96 -3.79 -21.85 -8.20
N LEU A 97 -3.04 -21.16 -7.35
CA LEU A 97 -1.96 -20.28 -7.82
C LEU A 97 -0.87 -21.05 -8.55
N ALA A 98 -0.46 -22.22 -8.03
CA ALA A 98 0.50 -23.10 -8.67
C ALA A 98 -0.02 -23.61 -10.02
N ALA A 99 -1.30 -24.02 -10.11
CA ALA A 99 -1.91 -24.52 -11.33
C ALA A 99 -1.98 -23.46 -12.45
N TYR A 100 -2.18 -22.20 -12.10
CA TYR A 100 -2.24 -21.10 -13.07
C TYR A 100 -0.89 -20.43 -13.35
N THR A 101 0.14 -20.73 -12.56
CA THR A 101 1.48 -20.17 -12.76
C THR A 101 2.21 -20.96 -13.84
N THR A 102 2.37 -20.34 -15.02
CA THR A 102 2.97 -21.00 -16.18
C THR A 102 4.50 -21.09 -16.08
N ARG A 103 5.12 -20.23 -15.26
CA ARG A 103 6.57 -20.20 -15.04
C ARG A 103 6.97 -21.18 -13.95
N LYS A 104 7.70 -22.23 -14.32
CA LYS A 104 8.25 -23.22 -13.37
C LYS A 104 9.59 -22.81 -12.75
N ASP A 105 10.31 -21.90 -13.41
CA ASP A 105 11.59 -21.38 -12.90
C ASP A 105 11.34 -20.14 -12.02
N GLY A 106 11.19 -20.37 -10.72
CA GLY A 106 11.08 -19.27 -9.74
C GLY A 106 12.36 -18.44 -9.70
N THR A 107 12.21 -17.10 -9.65
CA THR A 107 13.38 -16.19 -9.60
C THR A 107 13.98 -16.05 -8.20
N MET A 108 13.24 -16.50 -7.20
CA MET A 108 13.56 -16.42 -5.77
C MET A 108 13.49 -17.81 -5.16
N THR A 109 14.30 -18.08 -4.14
CA THR A 109 14.19 -19.33 -3.37
C THR A 109 13.01 -19.28 -2.41
N VAL A 110 12.52 -20.44 -1.98
CA VAL A 110 11.45 -20.56 -0.96
C VAL A 110 11.75 -19.70 0.28
N ASN A 111 13.00 -19.75 0.78
CA ASN A 111 13.46 -18.96 1.91
C ASN A 111 13.41 -17.45 1.66
N GLN A 112 13.71 -17.00 0.43
CA GLN A 112 13.64 -15.59 0.07
C GLN A 112 12.18 -15.11 -0.03
N VAL A 113 11.28 -15.93 -0.56
CA VAL A 113 9.85 -15.60 -0.63
C VAL A 113 9.25 -15.53 0.78
N PHE A 114 9.56 -16.51 1.63
CA PHE A 114 9.11 -16.52 3.03
C PHE A 114 9.65 -15.31 3.80
N LEU A 115 10.92 -14.96 3.61
CA LEU A 115 11.50 -13.75 4.18
C LEU A 115 10.79 -12.49 3.68
N ALA A 116 10.56 -12.37 2.37
CA ALA A 116 9.87 -11.21 1.79
C ALA A 116 8.45 -11.05 2.35
N TRP A 117 7.69 -12.15 2.44
CA TRP A 117 6.38 -12.17 3.10
C TRP A 117 6.46 -11.76 4.57
N THR A 118 7.44 -12.29 5.32
CA THR A 118 7.63 -11.97 6.74
C THR A 118 7.93 -10.48 6.94
N LEU A 119 8.86 -9.92 6.16
CA LEU A 119 9.21 -8.50 6.21
C LEU A 119 8.01 -7.61 5.83
N MET A 120 7.23 -8.00 4.81
CA MET A 120 5.99 -7.29 4.47
C MET A 120 4.95 -7.36 5.59
N ALA A 121 4.79 -8.51 6.27
CA ALA A 121 3.87 -8.66 7.39
C ALA A 121 4.28 -7.79 8.59
N ILE A 122 5.58 -7.77 8.92
CA ILE A 122 6.14 -6.91 9.98
C ILE A 122 5.93 -5.43 9.64
N GLN A 123 6.26 -5.04 8.41
CA GLN A 123 6.08 -3.65 7.95
C GLN A 123 4.60 -3.24 8.00
N GLY A 124 3.70 -4.07 7.45
CA GLY A 124 2.26 -3.81 7.45
C GLY A 124 1.68 -3.70 8.87
N SER A 125 2.10 -4.57 9.78
CA SER A 125 1.65 -4.56 11.18
C SER A 125 2.14 -3.31 11.93
N ARG A 126 3.41 -2.94 11.77
CA ARG A 126 3.93 -1.68 12.33
C ARG A 126 3.18 -0.47 11.80
N ARG A 127 2.94 -0.42 10.48
CA ARG A 127 2.20 0.67 9.84
C ARG A 127 0.77 0.77 10.33
N LEU A 128 0.11 -0.37 10.54
CA LEU A 128 -1.23 -0.43 11.14
C LEU A 128 -1.21 0.12 12.57
N TYR A 129 -0.25 -0.35 13.39
CA TYR A 129 -0.09 0.11 14.77
C TYR A 129 0.17 1.62 14.85
N GLU A 130 1.11 2.14 14.06
CA GLU A 130 1.40 3.57 13.96
C GLU A 130 0.17 4.35 13.47
N SER A 131 -0.58 3.82 12.51
CA SER A 131 -1.80 4.48 12.01
C SER A 131 -2.92 4.52 13.04
N ILE A 132 -2.98 3.58 13.97
CA ILE A 132 -3.99 3.59 15.05
C ILE A 132 -3.53 4.53 16.19
N THR A 133 -2.24 4.52 16.52
CA THR A 133 -1.70 5.23 17.69
C THR A 133 -1.31 6.69 17.42
N LEU A 134 -0.74 6.98 16.25
CA LEU A 134 -0.21 8.30 15.90
C LEU A 134 -1.18 9.13 15.05
N THR A 135 -2.20 8.52 14.43
CA THR A 135 -3.13 9.26 13.56
C THR A 135 -4.07 10.13 14.38
N LYS A 136 -3.82 11.44 14.34
CA LYS A 136 -4.77 12.45 14.79
C LYS A 136 -5.90 12.57 13.77
N PRO A 137 -7.17 12.71 14.21
CA PRO A 137 -8.29 12.96 13.30
C PRO A 137 -8.00 14.19 12.43
N SER A 138 -7.87 13.97 11.12
CA SER A 138 -7.62 15.03 10.15
C SER A 138 -8.88 15.29 9.32
N GLN A 139 -9.17 16.55 9.04
CA GLN A 139 -10.28 16.99 8.18
C GLN A 139 -10.00 16.77 6.68
N SER A 140 -8.85 16.19 6.34
CA SER A 140 -8.50 15.88 4.97
C SER A 140 -9.42 14.76 4.43
N LYS A 141 -9.98 14.92 3.22
CA LYS A 141 -10.71 13.84 2.50
C LYS A 141 -10.05 13.38 1.17
N MET A 142 -9.81 12.06 1.01
CA MET A 142 -9.13 11.44 -0.14
C MET A 142 -10.13 11.03 -1.20
N TRP A 143 -9.80 11.06 -2.49
CA TRP A 143 -10.68 10.52 -3.51
C TRP A 143 -10.89 9.00 -3.35
N VAL A 144 -12.15 8.53 -3.42
CA VAL A 144 -12.51 7.11 -3.16
C VAL A 144 -11.87 6.14 -4.14
N GLY A 145 -11.67 6.53 -5.40
CA GLY A 145 -11.06 5.65 -6.40
C GLY A 145 -9.59 5.39 -6.09
N LEU A 146 -8.85 6.41 -5.63
CA LEU A 146 -7.47 6.24 -5.18
C LEU A 146 -7.42 5.36 -3.92
N TRP A 147 -8.47 5.40 -3.11
CA TRP A 147 -8.63 4.48 -1.97
C TRP A 147 -8.87 3.03 -2.39
N LEU A 148 -9.78 2.78 -3.34
CA LEU A 148 -9.98 1.42 -3.87
C LEU A 148 -8.70 0.87 -4.52
N ILE A 149 -7.99 1.69 -5.30
CA ILE A 149 -6.72 1.31 -5.94
C ILE A 149 -5.66 0.98 -4.87
N GLY A 150 -5.58 1.77 -3.80
CA GLY A 150 -4.68 1.50 -2.68
C GLY A 150 -4.96 0.15 -1.99
N MET A 151 -6.24 -0.19 -1.77
CA MET A 151 -6.59 -1.51 -1.23
C MET A 151 -6.23 -2.65 -2.20
N ALA A 152 -6.55 -2.47 -3.48
CA ALA A 152 -6.19 -3.44 -4.52
C ALA A 152 -4.68 -3.66 -4.61
N TYR A 153 -3.88 -2.60 -4.44
CA TYR A 153 -2.43 -2.69 -4.40
C TYR A 153 -1.95 -3.67 -3.32
N TYR A 154 -2.43 -3.53 -2.07
CA TYR A 154 -2.00 -4.43 -0.98
C TYR A 154 -2.45 -5.88 -1.20
N ALA A 155 -3.64 -6.10 -1.78
CA ALA A 155 -4.11 -7.45 -2.12
C ALA A 155 -3.25 -8.09 -3.23
N ILE A 156 -2.99 -7.36 -4.32
CA ILE A 156 -2.21 -7.83 -5.47
C ILE A 156 -0.74 -8.02 -5.09
N MET A 157 -0.18 -7.18 -4.20
CA MET A 157 1.16 -7.38 -3.65
C MET A 157 1.28 -8.73 -2.94
N GLY A 158 0.30 -9.11 -2.11
CA GLY A 158 0.27 -10.41 -1.47
C GLY A 158 0.28 -11.57 -2.48
N ILE A 159 -0.58 -11.50 -3.49
CA ILE A 159 -0.63 -12.48 -4.59
C ILE A 159 0.72 -12.56 -5.31
N SER A 160 1.34 -11.42 -5.61
CA SER A 160 2.59 -11.36 -6.39
C SER A 160 3.76 -12.04 -5.69
N VAL A 161 3.87 -11.92 -4.37
CA VAL A 161 4.89 -12.62 -3.58
C VAL A 161 4.70 -14.14 -3.67
N TRP A 162 3.45 -14.61 -3.61
CA TRP A 162 3.15 -16.05 -3.64
C TRP A 162 3.14 -16.66 -5.04
N ILE A 163 2.98 -15.88 -6.11
CA ILE A 163 3.20 -16.37 -7.48
C ILE A 163 4.64 -16.89 -7.61
N GLU A 164 5.63 -16.09 -7.19
CA GLU A 164 7.04 -16.51 -7.21
C GLU A 164 7.31 -17.67 -6.26
N GLY A 165 6.64 -17.73 -5.10
CA GLY A 165 6.77 -18.85 -4.16
C GLY A 165 6.18 -20.17 -4.66
N SER A 166 4.98 -20.11 -5.26
CA SER A 166 4.21 -21.29 -5.68
C SER A 166 4.92 -22.09 -6.77
N ALA A 167 5.59 -21.43 -7.71
CA ALA A 167 6.42 -22.07 -8.73
C ALA A 167 7.56 -22.91 -8.13
N VAL A 168 8.16 -22.44 -7.03
CA VAL A 168 9.29 -23.10 -6.37
C VAL A 168 8.81 -24.23 -5.46
N LEU A 169 7.67 -24.03 -4.80
CA LEU A 169 7.03 -25.03 -3.94
C LEU A 169 6.59 -26.28 -4.72
N ASP A 170 6.13 -26.11 -5.97
CA ASP A 170 5.76 -27.22 -6.86
C ASP A 170 6.99 -28.04 -7.31
N HIS A 171 8.12 -27.37 -7.58
CA HIS A 171 9.34 -28.03 -8.04
C HIS A 171 10.04 -28.84 -6.94
N ASP A 172 10.15 -28.30 -5.73
CA ASP A 172 10.93 -28.93 -4.66
C ASP A 172 10.11 -29.86 -3.78
N GLY A 173 8.77 -29.87 -3.89
CA GLY A 173 7.86 -30.76 -3.15
C GLY A 173 7.97 -30.69 -1.62
N ARG A 174 8.76 -29.74 -1.09
CA ARG A 174 9.18 -29.68 0.31
C ARG A 174 8.67 -28.41 0.95
N TRP A 175 7.40 -28.45 1.36
CA TRP A 175 6.83 -27.51 2.32
C TRP A 175 7.64 -27.46 3.63
N GLY A 176 8.28 -28.58 4.01
CA GLY A 176 9.22 -28.63 5.14
C GLY A 176 10.55 -27.88 4.94
N SER A 177 10.85 -27.39 3.73
CA SER A 177 12.04 -26.57 3.49
C SER A 177 11.88 -25.11 3.94
N LEU A 178 10.64 -24.65 4.14
CA LEU A 178 10.34 -23.30 4.67
C LEU A 178 10.96 -23.04 6.04
N LEU A 179 11.18 -24.09 6.84
CA LEU A 179 11.80 -24.02 8.17
C LEU A 179 13.31 -24.33 8.15
N GLN A 180 13.86 -24.72 6.99
CA GLN A 180 15.30 -24.96 6.84
C GLN A 180 15.98 -23.68 6.37
N PHE A 181 16.46 -22.90 7.35
CA PHE A 181 17.29 -21.72 7.09
C PHE A 181 18.62 -22.15 6.45
N GLY A 182 18.66 -22.12 5.13
CA GLY A 182 19.90 -22.27 4.37
C GLY A 182 20.82 -21.06 4.53
N ASN A 183 22.04 -21.17 4.01
CA ASN A 183 23.00 -20.06 4.06
C ASN A 183 22.40 -18.76 3.48
N PRO A 184 22.51 -17.63 4.19
CA PRO A 184 21.95 -16.37 3.72
C PRO A 184 22.60 -15.98 2.40
N SER A 185 21.78 -15.77 1.38
CA SER A 185 22.24 -15.22 0.10
C SER A 185 22.83 -13.83 0.32
N ALA A 186 23.82 -13.43 -0.48
CA ALA A 186 24.35 -12.06 -0.46
C ALA A 186 23.23 -11.01 -0.58
N LYS A 187 22.18 -11.30 -1.36
CA LYS A 187 20.98 -10.45 -1.49
C LYS A 187 20.27 -10.26 -0.15
N THR A 188 20.10 -11.35 0.61
CA THR A 188 19.45 -11.32 1.93
C THR A 188 20.30 -10.56 2.95
N LEU A 189 21.61 -10.78 2.92
CA LEU A 189 22.56 -10.11 3.82
C LEU A 189 22.56 -8.59 3.63
N THR A 190 22.34 -8.09 2.41
CA THR A 190 22.21 -6.66 2.13
C THR A 190 20.79 -6.13 2.34
N ALA A 191 19.77 -6.91 1.98
CA ALA A 191 18.37 -6.44 1.99
C ALA A 191 17.81 -6.27 3.41
N VAL A 192 18.15 -7.17 4.34
CA VAL A 192 17.62 -7.10 5.72
C VAL A 192 18.13 -5.85 6.47
N PRO A 193 19.44 -5.54 6.49
CA PRO A 193 19.91 -4.30 7.10
C PRO A 193 19.31 -3.05 6.45
N LEU A 194 19.23 -3.03 5.11
CA LEU A 194 18.63 -1.91 4.39
C LEU A 194 17.15 -1.72 4.77
N PHE A 195 16.39 -2.81 4.87
CA PHE A 195 15.01 -2.79 5.33
C PHE A 195 14.89 -2.24 6.75
N LEU A 196 15.75 -2.68 7.68
CA LEU A 196 15.73 -2.20 9.07
C LEU A 196 16.03 -0.70 9.15
N LEU A 197 17.08 -0.23 8.47
CA LEU A 197 17.45 1.18 8.42
C LEU A 197 16.32 2.03 7.84
N ALA A 198 15.77 1.61 6.70
CA ALA A 198 14.65 2.30 6.08
C ALA A 198 13.42 2.30 7.00
N SER A 199 13.12 1.18 7.66
CA SER A 199 11.97 1.05 8.55
C SER A 199 12.09 1.98 9.78
N LEU A 200 13.28 2.10 10.36
CA LEU A 200 13.57 3.01 11.46
C LEU A 200 13.45 4.47 11.02
N ALA A 201 14.12 4.87 9.93
CA ALA A 201 14.01 6.22 9.40
C ALA A 201 12.55 6.61 9.11
N GLN A 202 11.77 5.66 8.57
CA GLN A 202 10.35 5.86 8.30
C GLN A 202 9.50 5.98 9.58
N HIS A 203 9.89 5.31 10.67
CA HIS A 203 9.26 5.46 11.98
C HIS A 203 9.54 6.84 12.57
N ASP A 204 10.80 7.27 12.55
CA ASP A 204 11.22 8.56 13.08
C ASP A 204 10.50 9.71 12.37
N CYS A 205 10.38 9.64 11.03
CA CYS A 205 9.58 10.61 10.27
C CYS A 205 8.11 10.62 10.69
N HIS A 206 7.51 9.45 10.92
CA HIS A 206 6.10 9.35 11.33
C HIS A 206 5.86 9.94 12.72
N VAL A 207 6.73 9.62 13.68
CA VAL A 207 6.69 10.18 15.03
C VAL A 207 6.89 11.70 14.97
N TYR A 208 7.87 12.15 14.20
CA TYR A 208 8.13 13.57 14.00
C TYR A 208 6.90 14.29 13.42
N LEU A 209 6.33 13.79 12.32
CA LEU A 209 5.13 14.36 11.70
C LEU A 209 3.93 14.36 12.65
N ALA A 210 3.75 13.31 13.46
CA ALA A 210 2.69 13.24 14.46
C ALA A 210 2.91 14.24 15.61
N SER A 211 4.17 14.53 15.97
CA SER A 211 4.55 15.48 17.01
C SER A 211 4.36 16.94 16.61
N LEU A 212 4.31 17.24 15.30
CA LEU A 212 4.08 18.59 14.80
C LEU A 212 2.75 19.13 15.35
N LYS A 213 2.84 20.18 16.15
CA LYS A 213 1.67 20.98 16.55
C LYS A 213 1.16 21.69 15.30
N LYS A 214 -0.16 21.70 15.06
CA LYS A 214 -0.76 22.62 14.09
C LYS A 214 -0.47 24.04 14.56
N LEU A 215 0.56 24.69 14.01
CA LEU A 215 0.91 26.08 14.30
C LEU A 215 -0.07 27.06 13.60
N CYS A 216 -1.37 26.82 13.74
CA CYS A 216 -2.40 27.63 13.09
C CYS A 216 -3.65 27.76 13.97
N ALA A 217 -3.43 28.14 15.23
CA ALA A 217 -4.49 28.66 16.12
C ALA A 217 -3.97 29.71 17.12
N LEU A 218 -2.70 30.12 17.05
CA LEU A 218 -2.10 31.06 18.02
C LEU A 218 -1.29 32.17 17.32
N ILE A 219 -1.82 32.71 16.22
CA ILE A 219 -1.40 34.02 15.69
C ILE A 219 -2.66 34.78 15.30
N MET A 220 -3.40 35.25 16.31
CA MET A 220 -4.10 36.53 16.24
C MET A 220 -4.06 37.14 17.65
N PRO A 221 -3.18 38.10 17.94
CA PRO A 221 -3.45 39.07 18.98
C PRO A 221 -4.54 40.00 18.43
N ALA A 222 -5.79 39.82 18.83
CA ALA A 222 -6.78 40.88 18.70
C ALA A 222 -6.55 41.87 19.84
N SER A 223 -5.61 42.79 19.62
CA SER A 223 -5.59 44.08 20.29
C SER A 223 -6.71 44.93 19.72
N VAL A 224 -7.79 45.12 20.49
CA VAL A 224 -8.48 46.41 20.74
C VAL A 224 -9.20 46.28 22.08
#